data_AF-A0A8J3T1R8-F1
#
_entry.id   AF-A0A8J3T1R8-F1
#
_cell.length_a   1.000
_cell.length_b   1.000
_cell.length_c   1.000
_cell.angle_alpha   90.00
_cell.angle_beta   90.00
_cell.angle_gamma   90.00
#
_symmetry.space_group_name_H-M   'P 1'
#
loop_
_entity.id
_entity.type
_entity.pdbx_description
1 polymer ?
#
loop_
_entity_poly.entity_id
_entity_poly.type
_entity_poly.pdbx_seq_one_letter_code
_entity_poly.pdbx_strand_id
1 'polypeptide(L)'
;MNTSPRVPQPSGPRRTSARLRIPALLTALLTSLAVLLPLTAASASAAADSTVVAWGANSRGQANVPAGLTGVTQISAGYDFSLVLKSDGTVVAWGDNSVGQTAVPPGLTGVTQIAAGGAHNLALKSDGTVVAWGDNSLGQAAVPPGLTGVIQVAAGDSHSLALKSDGTVVTWGGFAHVPLAVPAGLSGVVQISAGYAHSLALKSDGTVVAWGHNGFHQVDVPPGLSGVTQIAAGYNHNLALKSDGTIVAWGQDTYGQSTLPAALTGVVQISAGYEHSLALKSDGTVVGWGDNTYGQTIVPASLAGVTQIAAGGLYNLALSQPSTVGFTQASTTLGEEAGTVQVSLTRTVTAFTSTVGYAVTGGSADGSDVTLPPGTVSFAPGQSTADIALTVTDDGLREGDETLTLTLSTPSPGTELGPQSAMTVTVTDNDSPASPGTAPKAPKAPKVPKVDTLIRTSGSGYTGDNLYGRTSAAAQTATATVHRDLGVAGHAGAVALGRRPVSLRTFYVRIANDGTARATITVKGGAAPSGLRVRYYAGRSNVTAALRSADGLRVKLAAGAHRRIRIQMLISPDIEIGSVKQVAVSAAPAGDAAQADTVRAAVHVIR
;
A
#
# COMPACT_ATOMS: atom_id res chain seq x y z
N MET A 1 -27.20 -95.93 3.11
CA MET A 1 -26.69 -95.85 4.51
C MET A 1 -25.24 -95.39 4.38
N ASN A 2 -24.77 -94.23 4.83
CA ASN A 2 -25.20 -93.26 5.82
C ASN A 2 -24.84 -91.85 5.34
N THR A 3 -25.62 -90.86 5.75
CA THR A 3 -25.58 -89.44 5.37
C THR A 3 -24.73 -88.56 6.31
N SER A 4 -24.37 -87.38 5.79
CA SER A 4 -24.05 -86.09 6.46
C SER A 4 -22.57 -85.70 6.63
N PRO A 5 -22.24 -84.39 6.65
CA PRO A 5 -22.69 -83.33 5.73
C PRO A 5 -21.54 -82.39 5.25
N ARG A 6 -21.78 -81.71 4.13
CA ARG A 6 -20.91 -80.66 3.54
C ARG A 6 -20.96 -79.38 4.39
N VAL A 7 -19.78 -78.86 4.76
CA VAL A 7 -19.61 -77.55 5.42
C VAL A 7 -19.55 -76.44 4.36
N PRO A 8 -20.24 -75.29 4.53
CA PRO A 8 -20.22 -74.18 3.58
C PRO A 8 -19.02 -73.23 3.78
N GLN A 9 -18.49 -72.71 2.69
CA GLN A 9 -17.48 -71.66 2.65
C GLN A 9 -18.07 -70.29 3.09
N PRO A 10 -17.33 -69.48 3.86
CA PRO A 10 -17.77 -68.13 4.21
C PRO A 10 -17.58 -67.15 3.04
N SER A 11 -18.69 -66.49 2.71
CA SER A 11 -18.83 -65.36 1.79
C SER A 11 -17.97 -64.16 2.16
N GLY A 12 -17.27 -63.59 1.18
CA GLY A 12 -16.52 -62.34 1.31
C GLY A 12 -17.41 -61.11 1.57
N PRO A 13 -16.84 -60.02 2.11
CA PRO A 13 -17.61 -58.81 2.38
C PRO A 13 -17.91 -58.04 1.08
N ARG A 14 -19.20 -57.73 0.92
CA ARG A 14 -19.78 -56.88 -0.12
C ARG A 14 -19.18 -55.48 -0.08
N ARG A 15 -18.74 -54.97 -1.23
CA ARG A 15 -18.49 -53.54 -1.46
C ARG A 15 -19.83 -52.81 -1.52
N THR A 16 -20.16 -52.04 -0.48
CA THR A 16 -21.22 -51.04 -0.51
C THR A 16 -20.59 -49.68 -0.77
N SER A 17 -20.86 -49.15 -1.95
CA SER A 17 -20.44 -47.85 -2.44
C SER A 17 -21.15 -46.72 -1.67
N ALA A 18 -20.55 -46.23 -0.59
CA ALA A 18 -20.98 -44.99 0.05
C ALA A 18 -20.27 -43.82 -0.63
N ARG A 19 -21.02 -43.05 -1.43
CA ARG A 19 -20.59 -41.75 -1.97
C ARG A 19 -20.48 -40.77 -0.80
N LEU A 20 -19.26 -40.52 -0.34
CA LEU A 20 -18.98 -39.46 0.63
C LEU A 20 -18.76 -38.14 -0.13
N ARG A 21 -19.59 -37.14 0.17
CA ARG A 21 -19.45 -35.78 -0.33
C ARG A 21 -18.26 -35.13 0.39
N ILE A 22 -17.26 -34.70 -0.39
CA ILE A 22 -16.06 -34.00 0.08
C ILE A 22 -16.36 -32.49 0.03
N PRO A 23 -16.26 -31.73 1.13
CA PRO A 23 -16.20 -30.28 1.06
C PRO A 23 -14.77 -29.83 0.74
N ALA A 24 -14.69 -28.72 0.00
CA ALA A 24 -13.50 -28.13 -0.59
C ALA A 24 -12.39 -27.78 0.41
N LEU A 25 -11.13 -28.06 0.04
CA LEU A 25 -9.97 -27.30 0.49
C LEU A 25 -9.11 -27.00 -0.74
N LEU A 26 -9.02 -25.72 -1.07
CA LEU A 26 -8.37 -25.16 -2.24
C LEU A 26 -7.13 -24.42 -1.75
N THR A 27 -5.91 -24.88 -2.07
CA THR A 27 -4.73 -24.03 -2.31
C THR A 27 -3.56 -24.82 -2.95
N ALA A 28 -3.12 -24.30 -4.09
CA ALA A 28 -1.80 -24.44 -4.73
C ALA A 28 -1.39 -25.77 -5.41
N LEU A 29 -2.01 -26.07 -6.56
CA LEU A 29 -1.31 -26.68 -7.70
C LEU A 29 -1.70 -25.88 -8.95
N LEU A 30 -0.74 -25.20 -9.59
CA LEU A 30 -0.95 -24.51 -10.85
C LEU A 30 0.13 -24.95 -11.84
N THR A 31 -0.22 -25.90 -12.71
CA THR A 31 0.26 -25.96 -14.09
C THR A 31 -0.84 -26.46 -15.03
N SER A 32 -1.31 -25.52 -15.87
CA SER A 32 -1.86 -25.63 -17.22
C SER A 32 -2.96 -26.64 -17.55
N LEU A 33 -4.20 -26.15 -17.70
CA LEU A 33 -5.07 -26.55 -18.80
C LEU A 33 -5.63 -25.27 -19.46
N ALA A 34 -5.08 -24.91 -20.62
CA ALA A 34 -5.53 -23.76 -21.40
C ALA A 34 -6.79 -24.11 -22.18
N VAL A 35 -7.93 -23.51 -21.81
CA VAL A 35 -9.09 -23.38 -22.69
C VAL A 35 -9.02 -21.98 -23.31
N LEU A 36 -8.95 -21.94 -24.64
CA LEU A 36 -8.82 -20.72 -25.43
C LEU A 36 -10.16 -19.95 -25.42
N LEU A 37 -10.21 -18.80 -24.76
CA LEU A 37 -11.21 -17.75 -24.96
C LEU A 37 -10.46 -16.43 -25.20
N PRO A 38 -10.93 -15.54 -26.09
CA PRO A 38 -10.19 -14.36 -26.50
C PRO A 38 -10.07 -13.38 -25.32
N LEU A 39 -8.83 -13.17 -24.86
CA LEU A 39 -8.50 -12.23 -23.81
C LEU A 39 -8.50 -10.82 -24.41
N THR A 40 -9.49 -10.00 -24.07
CA THR A 40 -9.33 -8.54 -24.15
C THR A 40 -8.22 -8.16 -23.17
N ALA A 41 -7.15 -7.55 -23.67
CA ALA A 41 -5.98 -7.17 -22.89
C ALA A 41 -6.39 -6.19 -21.77
N ALA A 42 -6.58 -6.72 -20.55
CA ALA A 42 -6.50 -5.92 -19.35
C ALA A 42 -5.04 -5.51 -19.18
N SER A 43 -4.81 -4.21 -19.08
CA SER A 43 -3.52 -3.55 -18.92
C SER A 43 -2.64 -4.31 -17.91
N ALA A 44 -1.47 -4.80 -18.35
CA ALA A 44 -0.46 -5.31 -17.44
C ALA A 44 -0.06 -4.18 -16.49
N SER A 45 -0.53 -4.27 -15.24
CA SER A 45 -0.05 -3.41 -14.17
C SER A 45 1.47 -3.58 -14.08
N ALA A 46 2.21 -2.47 -14.14
CA ALA A 46 3.66 -2.47 -13.90
C ALA A 46 3.94 -3.24 -12.61
N ALA A 47 4.79 -4.27 -12.68
CA ALA A 47 5.26 -4.97 -11.49
C ALA A 47 5.95 -3.94 -10.59
N ALA A 48 5.57 -3.86 -9.32
CA ALA A 48 6.24 -2.97 -8.38
C ALA A 48 7.72 -3.35 -8.30
N ASP A 49 8.61 -2.34 -8.34
CA ASP A 49 10.05 -2.58 -8.30
C ASP A 49 10.42 -3.28 -6.99
N SER A 50 11.03 -4.47 -7.11
CA SER A 50 11.54 -5.22 -5.97
C SER A 50 12.87 -4.64 -5.49
N THR A 51 13.02 -4.45 -4.19
CA THR A 51 14.26 -4.00 -3.57
C THR A 51 14.82 -5.09 -2.65
N VAL A 52 16.14 -5.31 -2.71
CA VAL A 52 16.84 -6.19 -1.78
C VAL A 52 17.43 -5.33 -0.67
N VAL A 53 17.12 -5.68 0.58
CA VAL A 53 17.65 -5.01 1.77
C VAL A 53 18.50 -5.99 2.55
N ALA A 54 19.68 -5.56 3.00
CA ALA A 54 20.58 -6.38 3.81
C ALA A 54 20.96 -5.66 5.10
N TRP A 55 21.13 -6.40 6.20
CA TRP A 55 21.57 -5.87 7.49
C TRP A 55 22.27 -6.94 8.34
N GLY A 56 23.04 -6.53 9.33
CA GLY A 56 23.89 -7.41 10.16
C GLY A 56 25.38 -7.27 9.80
N ALA A 57 26.15 -8.35 9.96
CA ALA A 57 27.57 -8.38 9.64
C ALA A 57 27.85 -8.03 8.17
N ASN A 58 28.95 -7.32 7.93
CA ASN A 58 29.34 -6.85 6.59
C ASN A 58 30.86 -6.82 6.36
N SER A 59 31.64 -7.59 7.10
CA SER A 59 33.11 -7.58 7.03
C SER A 59 33.67 -8.07 5.69
N ARG A 60 32.87 -8.80 4.92
CA ARG A 60 33.19 -9.35 3.58
C ARG A 60 32.41 -8.67 2.47
N GLY A 61 31.64 -7.62 2.78
CA GLY A 61 30.74 -6.98 1.83
C GLY A 61 29.46 -7.77 1.54
N GLN A 62 29.14 -8.80 2.32
CA GLN A 62 27.95 -9.64 2.14
C GLN A 62 26.62 -8.88 2.23
N ALA A 63 26.60 -7.76 2.95
CA ALA A 63 25.45 -6.86 3.06
C ALA A 63 25.55 -5.64 2.11
N ASN A 64 26.60 -5.54 1.28
CA ASN A 64 26.70 -4.50 0.25
C ASN A 64 25.90 -4.90 -0.99
N VAL A 65 24.58 -4.73 -0.93
CA VAL A 65 23.66 -5.03 -2.05
C VAL A 65 24.10 -4.27 -3.31
N PRO A 66 24.37 -4.96 -4.44
CA PRO A 66 24.74 -4.32 -5.70
C PRO A 66 23.68 -3.32 -6.18
N ALA A 67 24.13 -2.16 -6.64
CA ALA A 67 23.26 -1.14 -7.19
C ALA A 67 22.59 -1.61 -8.50
N GLY A 68 21.35 -1.18 -8.74
CA GLY A 68 20.62 -1.48 -9.97
C GLY A 68 20.11 -2.93 -10.09
N LEU A 69 20.06 -3.68 -8.98
CA LEU A 69 19.34 -4.95 -8.94
C LEU A 69 17.84 -4.70 -9.13
N THR A 70 17.30 -5.25 -10.20
CA THR A 70 15.87 -5.24 -10.53
C THR A 70 15.41 -6.65 -10.90
N GLY A 71 14.09 -6.88 -10.82
CA GLY A 71 13.49 -8.15 -11.17
C GLY A 71 13.93 -9.33 -10.29
N VAL A 72 14.31 -9.08 -9.03
CA VAL A 72 14.73 -10.14 -8.11
C VAL A 72 13.51 -10.95 -7.67
N THR A 73 13.60 -12.28 -7.81
CA THR A 73 12.53 -13.22 -7.47
C THR A 73 12.89 -14.14 -6.32
N GLN A 74 14.18 -14.37 -6.03
CA GLN A 74 14.63 -15.12 -4.85
C GLN A 74 15.91 -14.54 -4.27
N ILE A 75 16.06 -14.70 -2.96
CA ILE A 75 17.24 -14.34 -2.18
C ILE A 75 17.76 -15.58 -1.46
N SER A 76 19.08 -15.72 -1.33
CA SER A 76 19.71 -16.74 -0.49
C SER A 76 20.97 -16.15 0.13
N ALA A 77 21.16 -16.41 1.42
CA ALA A 77 22.27 -15.87 2.20
C ALA A 77 23.15 -17.02 2.66
N GLY A 78 24.41 -17.03 2.24
CA GLY A 78 25.42 -17.97 2.73
C GLY A 78 26.05 -17.48 4.03
N TYR A 79 27.22 -18.02 4.37
CA TYR A 79 27.92 -17.61 5.59
C TYR A 79 28.36 -16.14 5.55
N ASP A 80 29.11 -15.80 4.50
CA ASP A 80 29.77 -14.50 4.32
C ASP A 80 29.57 -13.94 2.89
N PHE A 81 28.52 -14.40 2.19
CA PHE A 81 28.22 -13.99 0.82
C PHE A 81 26.74 -14.21 0.50
N SER A 82 26.23 -13.47 -0.48
CA SER A 82 24.82 -13.41 -0.85
C SER A 82 24.60 -13.84 -2.29
N LEU A 83 23.44 -14.45 -2.56
CA LEU A 83 22.92 -14.76 -3.88
C LEU A 83 21.53 -14.12 -4.09
N VAL A 84 21.27 -13.71 -5.32
CA VAL A 84 19.91 -13.44 -5.80
C VAL A 84 19.66 -14.12 -7.13
N LEU A 85 18.41 -14.53 -7.33
CA LEU A 85 17.88 -14.99 -8.61
C LEU A 85 16.97 -13.91 -9.18
N LYS A 86 17.16 -13.57 -10.45
CA LYS A 86 16.30 -12.66 -11.20
C LYS A 86 15.20 -13.41 -11.95
N SER A 87 14.16 -12.71 -12.37
CA SER A 87 13.03 -13.23 -13.13
C SER A 87 13.42 -13.80 -14.50
N ASP A 88 14.53 -13.35 -15.06
CA ASP A 88 15.11 -13.88 -16.32
C ASP A 88 15.97 -15.14 -16.12
N GLY A 89 16.10 -15.63 -14.87
CA GLY A 89 16.92 -16.79 -14.53
C GLY A 89 18.40 -16.47 -14.28
N THR A 90 18.80 -15.20 -14.28
CA THR A 90 20.17 -14.76 -13.97
C THR A 90 20.43 -14.85 -12.46
N VAL A 91 21.58 -15.42 -12.09
CA VAL A 91 22.09 -15.43 -10.71
C VAL A 91 23.12 -14.31 -10.54
N VAL A 92 22.99 -13.53 -9.48
CA VAL A 92 23.99 -12.53 -9.08
C VAL A 92 24.48 -12.88 -7.67
N ALA A 93 25.80 -12.83 -7.48
CA ALA A 93 26.46 -13.15 -6.22
C ALA A 93 27.41 -12.02 -5.78
N TRP A 94 27.52 -11.77 -4.48
CA TRP A 94 28.45 -10.80 -3.92
C TRP A 94 28.84 -11.15 -2.47
N GLY A 95 29.92 -10.56 -1.95
CA GLY A 95 30.48 -10.88 -0.62
C GLY A 95 31.83 -11.60 -0.74
N ASP A 96 32.12 -12.51 0.19
CA ASP A 96 33.37 -13.27 0.16
C ASP A 96 33.50 -14.12 -1.12
N ASN A 97 34.72 -14.20 -1.65
CA ASN A 97 35.05 -15.02 -2.81
C ASN A 97 36.34 -15.82 -2.63
N SER A 98 36.75 -16.06 -1.39
CA SER A 98 38.04 -16.68 -1.07
C SER A 98 38.21 -18.08 -1.68
N VAL A 99 37.09 -18.77 -1.96
CA VAL A 99 37.03 -20.12 -2.53
C VAL A 99 36.13 -20.20 -3.77
N GLY A 100 35.87 -19.05 -4.41
CA GLY A 100 35.09 -19.00 -5.65
C GLY A 100 33.56 -19.02 -5.48
N GLN A 101 33.05 -18.86 -4.26
CA GLN A 101 31.62 -18.95 -3.98
C GLN A 101 30.77 -17.82 -4.59
N THR A 102 31.37 -16.69 -4.98
CA THR A 102 30.66 -15.65 -5.75
C THR A 102 31.04 -15.64 -7.23
N ALA A 103 31.90 -16.57 -7.67
CA ALA A 103 32.21 -16.79 -9.08
C ALA A 103 31.11 -17.61 -9.76
N VAL A 104 29.99 -16.96 -10.08
CA VAL A 104 28.86 -17.59 -10.80
C VAL A 104 29.35 -18.26 -12.09
N PRO A 105 29.04 -19.55 -12.34
CA PRO A 105 29.50 -20.26 -13.53
C PRO A 105 29.12 -19.56 -14.84
N PRO A 106 30.07 -19.36 -15.78
CA PRO A 106 29.78 -18.75 -17.07
C PRO A 106 28.70 -19.52 -17.84
N GLY A 107 27.70 -18.80 -18.37
CA GLY A 107 26.61 -19.38 -19.15
C GLY A 107 25.49 -20.04 -18.32
N LEU A 108 25.52 -19.92 -16.98
CA LEU A 108 24.43 -20.38 -16.12
C LEU A 108 23.14 -19.62 -16.46
N THR A 109 22.14 -20.35 -16.95
CA THR A 109 20.85 -19.82 -17.40
C THR A 109 19.73 -20.81 -17.08
N GLY A 110 18.49 -20.34 -17.10
CA GLY A 110 17.31 -21.18 -16.81
C GLY A 110 17.23 -21.64 -15.36
N VAL A 111 17.86 -20.90 -14.43
CA VAL A 111 17.80 -21.18 -13.00
C VAL A 111 16.42 -20.84 -12.44
N THR A 112 15.86 -21.74 -11.64
CA THR A 112 14.56 -21.60 -11.00
C THR A 112 14.65 -21.64 -9.47
N GLN A 113 15.78 -22.05 -8.89
CA GLN A 113 16.03 -21.97 -7.46
C GLN A 113 17.52 -21.88 -7.16
N ILE A 114 17.86 -21.16 -6.10
CA ILE A 114 19.21 -21.00 -5.57
C ILE A 114 19.27 -21.42 -4.10
N ALA A 115 20.40 -21.98 -3.67
CA ALA A 115 20.71 -22.22 -2.26
C ALA A 115 22.19 -21.93 -1.99
N ALA A 116 22.46 -21.08 -1.02
CA ALA A 116 23.80 -20.76 -0.53
C ALA A 116 24.09 -21.56 0.75
N GLY A 117 25.26 -22.19 0.80
CA GLY A 117 25.77 -22.91 1.98
C GLY A 117 26.81 -22.11 2.74
N GLY A 118 27.71 -22.81 3.43
CA GLY A 118 28.82 -22.19 4.16
C GLY A 118 29.75 -21.41 3.22
N ALA A 119 30.26 -22.10 2.21
CA ALA A 119 31.13 -21.50 1.18
C ALA A 119 30.91 -22.11 -0.23
N HIS A 120 29.75 -22.71 -0.47
CA HIS A 120 29.37 -23.26 -1.77
C HIS A 120 27.92 -22.92 -2.10
N ASN A 121 27.52 -23.23 -3.33
CA ASN A 121 26.21 -22.89 -3.86
C ASN A 121 25.61 -24.02 -4.67
N LEU A 122 24.29 -24.03 -4.73
CA LEU A 122 23.50 -24.86 -5.62
C LEU A 122 22.57 -23.95 -6.43
N ALA A 123 22.48 -24.21 -7.73
CA ALA A 123 21.45 -23.68 -8.61
C ALA A 123 20.68 -24.85 -9.22
N LEU A 124 19.35 -24.83 -9.08
CA LEU A 124 18.46 -25.75 -9.75
C LEU A 124 17.92 -25.08 -11.02
N LYS A 125 18.08 -25.76 -12.15
CA LYS A 125 17.54 -25.33 -13.44
C LYS A 125 16.11 -25.85 -13.65
N SER A 126 15.38 -25.20 -14.56
CA SER A 126 14.02 -25.57 -14.94
C SER A 126 13.88 -26.98 -15.51
N ASP A 127 14.96 -27.55 -16.05
CA ASP A 127 15.05 -28.93 -16.56
C ASP A 127 15.33 -29.98 -15.45
N GLY A 128 15.45 -29.55 -14.19
CA GLY A 128 15.75 -30.41 -13.05
C GLY A 128 17.25 -30.71 -12.86
N THR A 129 18.13 -30.07 -13.63
CA THR A 129 19.60 -30.16 -13.47
C THR A 129 20.07 -29.31 -12.30
N VAL A 130 20.98 -29.85 -11.50
CA VAL A 130 21.66 -29.11 -10.42
C VAL A 130 23.06 -28.71 -10.86
N VAL A 131 23.40 -27.43 -10.67
CA VAL A 131 24.75 -26.89 -10.85
C VAL A 131 25.27 -26.45 -9.49
N ALA A 132 26.51 -26.80 -9.16
CA ALA A 132 27.14 -26.41 -7.90
C ALA A 132 28.50 -25.75 -8.14
N TRP A 133 28.88 -24.80 -7.29
CA TRP A 133 30.17 -24.09 -7.36
C TRP A 133 30.56 -23.51 -5.99
N GLY A 134 31.80 -23.05 -5.86
CA GLY A 134 32.41 -22.60 -4.60
C GLY A 134 33.34 -23.66 -4.00
N ASP A 135 33.44 -23.71 -2.68
CA ASP A 135 34.27 -24.72 -2.01
C ASP A 135 33.80 -26.14 -2.34
N ASN A 136 34.77 -27.02 -2.52
CA ASN A 136 34.56 -28.43 -2.78
C ASN A 136 35.53 -29.32 -1.99
N SER A 137 36.14 -28.78 -0.93
CA SER A 137 37.11 -29.49 -0.09
C SER A 137 36.56 -30.78 0.53
N LEU A 138 35.23 -30.86 0.71
CA LEU A 138 34.50 -32.01 1.26
C LEU A 138 33.55 -32.65 0.23
N GLY A 139 33.65 -32.27 -1.05
CA GLY A 139 32.80 -32.79 -2.12
C GLY A 139 31.41 -32.16 -2.21
N GLN A 140 31.14 -31.07 -1.47
CA GLN A 140 29.82 -30.42 -1.40
C GLN A 140 29.36 -29.76 -2.70
N ALA A 141 30.30 -29.40 -3.58
CA ALA A 141 30.01 -28.93 -4.94
C ALA A 141 30.15 -30.04 -6.01
N ALA A 142 30.44 -31.29 -5.62
CA ALA A 142 30.51 -32.43 -6.52
C ALA A 142 29.11 -33.06 -6.70
N VAL A 143 28.30 -32.50 -7.61
CA VAL A 143 26.95 -33.01 -7.91
C VAL A 143 27.01 -34.50 -8.30
N PRO A 144 26.22 -35.39 -7.66
CA PRO A 144 26.24 -36.81 -7.95
C PRO A 144 25.94 -37.12 -9.43
N PRO A 145 26.72 -37.99 -10.09
CA PRO A 145 26.46 -38.39 -11.48
C PRO A 145 25.06 -39.00 -11.64
N GLY A 146 24.32 -38.56 -12.66
CA GLY A 146 22.98 -39.07 -12.97
C GLY A 146 21.84 -38.50 -12.12
N LEU A 147 22.12 -37.53 -11.24
CA LEU A 147 21.08 -36.82 -10.50
C LEU A 147 20.15 -36.07 -11.45
N THR A 148 18.87 -36.46 -11.47
CA THR A 148 17.83 -35.92 -12.35
C THR A 148 16.49 -35.87 -11.63
N GLY A 149 15.54 -35.10 -12.17
CA GLY A 149 14.20 -34.96 -11.59
C GLY A 149 14.18 -34.22 -10.25
N VAL A 150 15.15 -33.35 -10.01
CA VAL A 150 15.23 -32.53 -8.80
C VAL A 150 14.21 -31.40 -8.87
N ILE A 151 13.50 -31.18 -7.77
CA ILE A 151 12.49 -30.11 -7.60
C ILE A 151 12.86 -29.11 -6.51
N GLN A 152 13.80 -29.44 -5.64
CA GLN A 152 14.33 -28.53 -4.63
C GLN A 152 15.77 -28.87 -4.28
N VAL A 153 16.57 -27.86 -3.98
CA VAL A 153 17.94 -27.96 -3.44
C VAL A 153 18.03 -27.21 -2.11
N ALA A 154 18.90 -27.69 -1.22
CA ALA A 154 19.29 -26.99 0.00
C ALA A 154 20.78 -27.21 0.25
N ALA A 155 21.46 -26.19 0.77
CA ALA A 155 22.88 -26.25 1.07
C ALA A 155 23.08 -26.05 2.57
N GLY A 156 23.79 -26.97 3.21
CA GLY A 156 24.28 -26.79 4.57
C GLY A 156 25.61 -26.07 4.56
N ASP A 157 26.33 -26.10 5.68
CA ASP A 157 27.66 -25.48 5.74
C ASP A 157 28.65 -26.17 4.79
N SER A 158 28.65 -27.49 4.83
CA SER A 158 29.64 -28.32 4.13
C SER A 158 29.01 -29.50 3.39
N HIS A 159 27.69 -29.56 3.24
CA HIS A 159 26.96 -30.60 2.51
C HIS A 159 25.82 -30.02 1.67
N SER A 160 25.26 -30.85 0.80
CA SER A 160 24.23 -30.47 -0.15
C SER A 160 23.12 -31.50 -0.16
N LEU A 161 21.88 -31.03 -0.32
CA LEU A 161 20.68 -31.83 -0.43
C LEU A 161 19.95 -31.52 -1.74
N ALA A 162 19.36 -32.56 -2.33
CA ALA A 162 18.40 -32.46 -3.43
C ALA A 162 17.17 -33.29 -3.12
N LEU A 163 15.99 -32.71 -3.33
CA LEU A 163 14.70 -33.39 -3.28
C LEU A 163 14.24 -33.65 -4.71
N LYS A 164 13.94 -34.91 -5.01
CA LYS A 164 13.40 -35.34 -6.31
C LYS A 164 11.88 -35.28 -6.32
N SER A 165 11.30 -35.21 -7.52
CA SER A 165 9.84 -35.18 -7.73
C SER A 165 9.10 -36.42 -7.21
N ASP A 166 9.80 -37.55 -7.04
CA ASP A 166 9.29 -38.78 -6.44
C ASP A 166 9.32 -38.78 -4.89
N GLY A 167 9.78 -37.69 -4.27
CA GLY A 167 9.90 -37.54 -2.82
C GLY A 167 11.19 -38.14 -2.24
N THR A 168 12.13 -38.60 -3.08
CA THR A 168 13.45 -39.09 -2.65
C THR A 168 14.38 -37.91 -2.33
N VAL A 169 15.11 -38.02 -1.21
CA VAL A 169 16.18 -37.06 -0.85
C VAL A 169 17.54 -37.67 -1.19
N VAL A 170 18.40 -36.87 -1.81
CA VAL A 170 19.81 -37.20 -2.08
C VAL A 170 20.68 -36.21 -1.31
N THR A 171 21.72 -36.72 -0.65
CA THR A 171 22.70 -35.93 0.10
C THR A 171 24.10 -36.22 -0.44
N TRP A 172 24.95 -35.20 -0.48
CA TRP A 172 26.37 -35.35 -0.82
C TRP A 172 27.22 -34.28 -0.14
N GLY A 173 28.53 -34.52 -0.13
CA GLY A 173 29.50 -33.73 0.64
C GLY A 173 29.46 -34.03 2.14
N GLY A 174 30.10 -33.17 2.91
CA GLY A 174 30.07 -33.16 4.37
C GLY A 174 31.23 -33.89 5.05
N PHE A 175 31.27 -33.77 6.38
CA PHE A 175 32.33 -34.34 7.19
C PHE A 175 32.21 -35.86 7.29
N ALA A 176 33.29 -36.60 7.03
CA ALA A 176 33.30 -38.07 7.05
C ALA A 176 32.85 -38.69 8.39
N HIS A 177 32.95 -37.95 9.50
CA HIS A 177 32.56 -38.40 10.83
C HIS A 177 31.12 -38.01 11.22
N VAL A 178 30.40 -37.27 10.38
CA VAL A 178 29.01 -36.85 10.62
C VAL A 178 28.07 -37.77 9.83
N PRO A 179 27.04 -38.36 10.47
CA PRO A 179 26.12 -39.29 9.82
C PRO A 179 25.09 -38.54 8.97
N LEU A 180 25.51 -37.99 7.82
CA LEU A 180 24.63 -37.25 6.91
C LEU A 180 23.79 -38.16 5.99
N ALA A 181 24.00 -39.48 6.05
CA ALA A 181 23.25 -40.44 5.24
C ALA A 181 21.74 -40.30 5.47
N VAL A 182 20.98 -40.25 4.37
CA VAL A 182 19.53 -40.14 4.41
C VAL A 182 18.95 -41.35 5.15
N PRO A 183 18.04 -41.15 6.13
CA PRO A 183 17.43 -42.24 6.89
C PRO A 183 16.75 -43.26 5.98
N ALA A 184 16.95 -44.55 6.28
CA ALA A 184 16.34 -45.63 5.52
C ALA A 184 14.80 -45.55 5.55
N GLY A 185 14.16 -45.66 4.39
CA GLY A 185 12.69 -45.62 4.27
C GLY A 185 12.08 -44.21 4.28
N LEU A 186 12.90 -43.15 4.29
CA LEU A 186 12.40 -41.78 4.13
C LEU A 186 11.72 -41.63 2.76
N SER A 187 10.46 -41.20 2.77
CA SER A 187 9.64 -41.03 1.57
C SER A 187 8.54 -40.00 1.81
N GLY A 188 7.91 -39.53 0.73
CA GLY A 188 6.84 -38.52 0.82
C GLY A 188 7.32 -37.15 1.29
N VAL A 189 8.61 -36.85 1.09
CA VAL A 189 9.19 -35.55 1.43
C VAL A 189 8.71 -34.48 0.46
N VAL A 190 8.31 -33.32 0.98
CA VAL A 190 7.84 -32.16 0.22
C VAL A 190 8.70 -30.93 0.41
N GLN A 191 9.52 -30.89 1.46
CA GLN A 191 10.50 -29.84 1.68
C GLN A 191 11.75 -30.38 2.38
N ILE A 192 12.92 -29.85 2.02
CA ILE A 192 14.21 -30.08 2.67
C ILE A 192 14.81 -28.77 3.20
N SER A 193 15.62 -28.87 4.26
CA SER A 193 16.44 -27.77 4.78
C SER A 193 17.74 -28.35 5.36
N ALA A 194 18.84 -27.59 5.29
CA ALA A 194 20.16 -28.04 5.72
C ALA A 194 20.77 -27.01 6.66
N GLY A 195 21.27 -27.48 7.80
CA GLY A 195 21.99 -26.66 8.79
C GLY A 195 23.50 -26.81 8.66
N TYR A 196 24.23 -26.62 9.76
CA TYR A 196 25.69 -26.80 9.77
C TYR A 196 26.12 -28.22 9.37
N ALA A 197 25.64 -29.19 10.13
CA ALA A 197 26.03 -30.59 10.03
C ALA A 197 24.83 -31.53 10.24
N HIS A 198 23.62 -31.01 10.01
CA HIS A 198 22.38 -31.75 10.10
C HIS A 198 21.42 -31.34 8.97
N SER A 199 20.40 -32.16 8.77
CA SER A 199 19.42 -32.01 7.71
C SER A 199 18.02 -32.23 8.26
N LEU A 200 17.06 -31.52 7.68
CA LEU A 200 15.64 -31.65 7.94
C LEU A 200 14.90 -32.04 6.65
N ALA A 201 13.90 -32.89 6.80
CA ALA A 201 12.90 -33.17 5.78
C ALA A 201 11.50 -33.01 6.37
N LEU A 202 10.63 -32.31 5.65
CA LEU A 202 9.21 -32.22 5.93
C LEU A 202 8.47 -33.15 4.98
N LYS A 203 7.66 -34.04 5.54
CA LYS A 203 6.79 -34.94 4.79
C LYS A 203 5.45 -34.28 4.47
N SER A 204 4.75 -34.78 3.45
CA SER A 204 3.43 -34.30 3.03
C SER A 204 2.34 -34.41 4.11
N ASP A 205 2.53 -35.27 5.11
CA ASP A 205 1.65 -35.42 6.27
C ASP A 205 1.95 -34.43 7.41
N GLY A 206 2.92 -33.52 7.22
CA GLY A 206 3.33 -32.54 8.24
C GLY A 206 4.32 -33.08 9.26
N THR A 207 4.84 -34.30 9.09
CA THR A 207 5.90 -34.87 9.95
C THR A 207 7.27 -34.31 9.57
N VAL A 208 8.06 -33.93 10.57
CA VAL A 208 9.47 -33.53 10.41
C VAL A 208 10.39 -34.69 10.75
N VAL A 209 11.38 -34.94 9.90
CA VAL A 209 12.48 -35.89 10.13
C VAL A 209 13.78 -35.13 10.14
N ALA A 210 14.61 -35.34 11.15
CA ALA A 210 15.93 -34.72 11.28
C ALA A 210 17.02 -35.79 11.40
N TRP A 211 18.20 -35.54 10.82
CA TRP A 211 19.35 -36.44 10.91
C TRP A 211 20.68 -35.68 10.76
N GLY A 212 21.78 -36.29 11.20
CA GLY A 212 23.12 -35.69 11.21
C GLY A 212 23.68 -35.50 12.63
N HIS A 213 24.50 -34.46 12.82
CA HIS A 213 25.10 -34.12 14.10
C HIS A 213 24.02 -33.75 15.15
N ASN A 214 24.19 -34.21 16.39
CA ASN A 214 23.23 -34.00 17.48
C ASN A 214 23.82 -33.50 18.81
N GLY A 215 25.02 -32.91 18.78
CA GLY A 215 25.68 -32.44 20.02
C GLY A 215 24.89 -31.37 20.80
N PHE A 216 23.92 -30.72 20.16
CA PHE A 216 23.04 -29.71 20.74
C PHE A 216 21.55 -30.09 20.65
N HIS A 217 21.22 -31.38 20.51
CA HIS A 217 19.84 -31.87 20.37
C HIS A 217 19.10 -31.35 19.11
N GLN A 218 19.82 -30.91 18.08
CA GLN A 218 19.22 -30.37 16.85
C GLN A 218 18.49 -31.42 16.00
N VAL A 219 18.74 -32.73 16.19
CA VAL A 219 17.97 -33.78 15.50
C VAL A 219 16.92 -34.44 16.38
N ASP A 220 16.83 -34.02 17.65
CA ASP A 220 15.80 -34.49 18.58
C ASP A 220 14.50 -33.72 18.33
N VAL A 221 13.78 -34.11 17.27
CA VAL A 221 12.51 -33.50 16.88
C VAL A 221 11.52 -33.51 18.08
N PRO A 222 10.94 -32.36 18.47
CA PRO A 222 10.05 -32.27 19.63
C PRO A 222 8.89 -33.27 19.57
N PRO A 223 8.63 -34.04 20.65
CA PRO A 223 7.52 -34.98 20.69
C PRO A 223 6.17 -34.31 20.41
N GLY A 224 5.36 -34.91 19.54
CA GLY A 224 4.02 -34.40 19.19
C GLY A 224 4.02 -33.27 18.15
N LEU A 225 5.18 -32.87 17.61
CA LEU A 225 5.24 -31.91 16.52
C LEU A 225 4.48 -32.44 15.30
N SER A 226 3.47 -31.69 14.86
CA SER A 226 2.58 -32.03 13.76
C SER A 226 1.99 -30.76 13.13
N GLY A 227 1.40 -30.91 11.94
CA GLY A 227 0.82 -29.77 11.20
C GLY A 227 1.87 -28.76 10.73
N VAL A 228 3.12 -29.19 10.55
CA VAL A 228 4.21 -28.35 10.05
C VAL A 228 4.03 -28.08 8.56
N THR A 229 4.18 -26.82 8.16
CA THR A 229 4.08 -26.35 6.77
C THR A 229 5.39 -25.78 6.25
N GLN A 230 6.33 -25.41 7.13
CA GLN A 230 7.67 -24.96 6.74
C GLN A 230 8.71 -25.39 7.77
N ILE A 231 9.90 -25.75 7.30
CA ILE A 231 11.09 -26.02 8.12
C ILE A 231 12.26 -25.08 7.74
N ALA A 232 13.05 -24.69 8.72
CA ALA A 232 14.32 -23.99 8.52
C ALA A 232 15.37 -24.49 9.51
N ALA A 233 16.52 -24.92 9.01
CA ALA A 233 17.68 -25.29 9.83
C ALA A 233 18.67 -24.13 9.87
N GLY A 234 19.07 -23.74 11.08
CA GLY A 234 20.19 -22.82 11.31
C GLY A 234 21.49 -23.59 11.51
N TYR A 235 22.49 -22.98 12.14
CA TYR A 235 23.76 -23.67 12.39
C TYR A 235 23.57 -24.89 13.28
N ASN A 236 23.02 -24.71 14.48
CA ASN A 236 22.80 -25.80 15.45
C ASN A 236 21.38 -25.78 16.06
N HIS A 237 20.46 -25.04 15.47
CA HIS A 237 19.06 -24.99 15.88
C HIS A 237 18.13 -25.12 14.67
N ASN A 238 16.84 -25.25 14.93
CA ASN A 238 15.82 -25.43 13.92
C ASN A 238 14.58 -24.64 14.27
N LEU A 239 13.82 -24.30 13.23
CA LEU A 239 12.50 -23.72 13.30
C LEU A 239 11.54 -24.60 12.47
N ALA A 240 10.33 -24.80 13.00
CA ALA A 240 9.20 -25.36 12.28
C ALA A 240 8.02 -24.40 12.39
N LEU A 241 7.46 -23.98 11.25
CA LEU A 241 6.22 -23.21 11.18
C LEU A 241 5.05 -24.17 10.99
N LYS A 242 4.03 -24.04 11.83
CA LYS A 242 2.80 -24.81 11.75
C LYS A 242 1.74 -24.08 10.93
N SER A 243 0.74 -24.82 10.45
CA SER A 243 -0.38 -24.29 9.66
C SER A 243 -1.24 -23.24 10.38
N ASP A 244 -1.19 -23.21 11.72
CA ASP A 244 -1.86 -22.20 12.56
C ASP A 244 -1.01 -20.93 12.76
N GLY A 245 0.16 -20.83 12.11
CA GLY A 245 1.07 -19.70 12.23
C GLY A 245 1.96 -19.73 13.49
N THR A 246 1.91 -20.81 14.28
CA THR A 246 2.80 -21.00 15.44
C THR A 246 4.16 -21.53 15.00
N ILE A 247 5.23 -21.07 15.66
CA ILE A 247 6.59 -21.59 15.46
C ILE A 247 6.92 -22.55 16.61
N VAL A 248 7.65 -23.61 16.30
CA VAL A 248 8.36 -24.45 17.26
C VAL A 248 9.85 -24.37 16.94
N ALA A 249 10.68 -24.11 17.95
CA ALA A 249 12.13 -24.04 17.81
C ALA A 249 12.80 -25.05 18.75
N TRP A 250 13.91 -25.65 18.32
CA TRP A 250 14.68 -26.62 19.11
C TRP A 250 16.14 -26.71 18.65
N GLY A 251 17.00 -27.26 19.51
CA GLY A 251 18.45 -27.36 19.30
C GLY A 251 19.21 -26.43 20.26
N GLN A 252 20.34 -25.87 19.79
CA GLN A 252 21.14 -24.92 20.56
C GLN A 252 20.32 -23.68 20.93
N ASP A 253 20.53 -23.16 22.15
CA ASP A 253 19.86 -21.94 22.63
C ASP A 253 20.78 -21.00 23.43
N THR A 254 22.10 -21.09 23.22
CA THR A 254 23.09 -20.27 23.96
C THR A 254 22.85 -18.77 23.85
N TYR A 255 22.27 -18.33 22.72
CA TYR A 255 21.97 -16.92 22.43
C TYR A 255 20.47 -16.64 22.38
N GLY A 256 19.62 -17.58 22.79
CA GLY A 256 18.17 -17.45 22.71
C GLY A 256 17.60 -17.72 21.31
N GLN A 257 18.35 -18.30 20.38
CA GLN A 257 17.89 -18.57 19.01
C GLN A 257 16.73 -19.57 18.90
N SER A 258 16.56 -20.42 19.92
CA SER A 258 15.43 -21.34 20.10
C SER A 258 14.40 -20.82 21.11
N THR A 259 14.67 -19.71 21.79
CA THR A 259 13.72 -19.00 22.66
C THR A 259 12.87 -18.02 21.84
N LEU A 260 11.61 -18.37 21.59
CA LEU A 260 10.71 -17.55 20.76
C LEU A 260 10.31 -16.23 21.46
N PRO A 261 10.26 -15.11 20.71
CA PRO A 261 9.68 -13.86 21.20
C PRO A 261 8.23 -14.02 21.65
N ALA A 262 7.85 -13.31 22.71
CA ALA A 262 6.47 -13.33 23.20
C ALA A 262 5.49 -12.82 22.12
N ALA A 263 4.31 -13.46 22.06
CA ALA A 263 3.20 -13.07 21.19
C ALA A 263 3.47 -13.07 19.67
N LEU A 264 4.43 -13.88 19.20
CA LEU A 264 4.69 -14.06 17.77
C LEU A 264 3.50 -14.79 17.10
N THR A 265 2.69 -14.05 16.35
CA THR A 265 1.47 -14.55 15.68
C THR A 265 1.41 -14.07 14.24
N GLY A 266 0.62 -14.76 13.41
CA GLY A 266 0.47 -14.43 11.99
C GLY A 266 1.75 -14.63 11.18
N VAL A 267 2.62 -15.56 11.56
CA VAL A 267 3.85 -15.86 10.82
C VAL A 267 3.51 -16.64 9.55
N VAL A 268 4.11 -16.23 8.43
CA VAL A 268 3.95 -16.85 7.11
C VAL A 268 5.26 -17.38 6.53
N GLN A 269 6.41 -16.93 7.05
CA GLN A 269 7.72 -17.45 6.66
C GLN A 269 8.68 -17.46 7.85
N ILE A 270 9.57 -18.46 7.89
CA ILE A 270 10.68 -18.57 8.83
C ILE A 270 12.01 -18.71 8.08
N SER A 271 13.08 -18.23 8.69
CA SER A 271 14.46 -18.44 8.23
C SER A 271 15.39 -18.49 9.44
N ALA A 272 16.40 -19.36 9.39
CA ALA A 272 17.34 -19.56 10.49
C ALA A 272 18.76 -19.32 9.98
N GLY A 273 19.50 -18.46 10.66
CA GLY A 273 20.88 -18.13 10.33
C GLY A 273 21.86 -18.92 11.18
N TYR A 274 23.04 -18.35 11.45
CA TYR A 274 24.04 -19.04 12.28
C TYR A 274 23.54 -19.28 13.71
N GLU A 275 23.31 -18.19 14.45
CA GLU A 275 22.85 -18.23 15.85
C GLU A 275 21.68 -17.26 16.08
N HIS A 276 20.97 -16.93 15.01
CA HIS A 276 19.77 -16.09 15.03
C HIS A 276 18.68 -16.65 14.13
N SER A 277 17.49 -16.11 14.29
CA SER A 277 16.27 -16.56 13.64
C SER A 277 15.46 -15.37 13.17
N LEU A 278 14.75 -15.54 12.06
CA LEU A 278 13.83 -14.57 11.48
C LEU A 278 12.44 -15.20 11.28
N ALA A 279 11.41 -14.37 11.46
CA ALA A 279 10.04 -14.65 11.08
C ALA A 279 9.47 -13.48 10.27
N LEU A 280 8.79 -13.78 9.17
CA LEU A 280 7.98 -12.83 8.40
C LEU A 280 6.52 -13.04 8.76
N LYS A 281 5.86 -11.96 9.17
CA LYS A 281 4.43 -11.93 9.46
C LYS A 281 3.62 -11.65 8.21
N SER A 282 2.34 -12.05 8.25
CA SER A 282 1.37 -11.84 7.18
C SER A 282 1.14 -10.37 6.84
N ASP A 283 1.48 -9.43 7.73
CA ASP A 283 1.41 -7.99 7.50
C ASP A 283 2.68 -7.40 6.86
N GLY A 284 3.66 -8.25 6.51
CA GLY A 284 4.94 -7.84 5.92
C GLY A 284 6.00 -7.43 6.94
N THR A 285 5.71 -7.51 8.25
CA THR A 285 6.68 -7.22 9.32
C THR A 285 7.66 -8.36 9.51
N VAL A 286 8.95 -8.04 9.67
CA VAL A 286 10.00 -9.02 10.03
C VAL A 286 10.30 -8.92 11.52
N VAL A 287 10.46 -10.07 12.18
CA VAL A 287 10.89 -10.19 13.57
C VAL A 287 12.17 -11.03 13.60
N GLY A 288 13.22 -10.53 14.24
CA GLY A 288 14.48 -11.26 14.47
C GLY A 288 14.73 -11.51 15.96
N TRP A 289 15.35 -12.65 16.28
CA TRP A 289 15.78 -13.00 17.65
C TRP A 289 16.99 -13.94 17.64
N GLY A 290 17.62 -14.15 18.81
CA GLY A 290 18.87 -14.90 18.95
C GLY A 290 20.08 -13.97 19.12
N ASP A 291 21.25 -14.40 18.64
CA ASP A 291 22.47 -13.58 18.68
C ASP A 291 22.24 -12.25 17.96
N ASN A 292 22.77 -11.16 18.53
CA ASN A 292 22.70 -9.82 17.96
C ASN A 292 24.07 -9.12 17.91
N THR A 293 25.17 -9.87 17.95
CA THR A 293 26.53 -9.31 18.01
C THR A 293 26.83 -8.29 16.90
N TYR A 294 26.25 -8.45 15.70
CA TYR A 294 26.44 -7.53 14.56
C TYR A 294 25.15 -6.79 14.17
N GLY A 295 24.14 -6.78 15.03
CA GLY A 295 22.86 -6.13 14.74
C GLY A 295 21.93 -6.94 13.84
N GLN A 296 22.18 -8.24 13.62
CA GLN A 296 21.35 -9.08 12.75
C GLN A 296 19.89 -9.22 13.24
N THR A 297 19.57 -8.96 14.50
CA THR A 297 18.17 -8.94 14.98
C THR A 297 17.57 -7.53 15.00
N ILE A 298 18.35 -6.49 14.69
CA ILE A 298 17.90 -5.10 14.57
C ILE A 298 17.33 -4.90 13.16
N VAL A 299 16.04 -5.20 13.00
CA VAL A 299 15.33 -5.02 11.73
C VAL A 299 15.30 -3.53 11.34
N PRO A 300 15.69 -3.16 10.10
CA PRO A 300 15.69 -1.76 9.67
C PRO A 300 14.30 -1.13 9.76
N ALA A 301 14.18 0.04 10.36
CA ALA A 301 12.89 0.71 10.59
C ALA A 301 12.16 1.11 9.29
N SER A 302 12.88 1.25 8.18
CA SER A 302 12.32 1.55 6.86
C SER A 302 11.89 0.30 6.08
N LEU A 303 12.12 -0.91 6.62
CA LEU A 303 11.80 -2.15 5.94
C LEU A 303 10.28 -2.37 6.00
N ALA A 304 9.64 -2.39 4.83
CA ALA A 304 8.21 -2.64 4.69
C ALA A 304 7.92 -3.39 3.40
N GLY A 305 6.72 -3.97 3.27
CA GLY A 305 6.32 -4.73 2.08
C GLY A 305 7.21 -5.95 1.83
N VAL A 306 7.70 -6.59 2.89
CA VAL A 306 8.59 -7.75 2.76
C VAL A 306 7.81 -8.95 2.26
N THR A 307 8.37 -9.60 1.25
CA THR A 307 7.80 -10.79 0.60
C THR A 307 8.65 -12.03 0.82
N GLN A 308 9.95 -11.86 1.08
CA GLN A 308 10.87 -12.95 1.39
C GLN A 308 11.92 -12.52 2.41
N ILE A 309 12.33 -13.45 3.27
CA ILE A 309 13.45 -13.32 4.20
C ILE A 309 14.47 -14.45 3.99
N ALA A 310 15.75 -14.14 4.19
CA ALA A 310 16.83 -15.12 4.25
C ALA A 310 17.84 -14.71 5.33
N ALA A 311 18.07 -15.58 6.30
CA ALA A 311 19.11 -15.45 7.30
C ALA A 311 20.37 -16.20 6.83
N GLY A 312 21.50 -15.50 6.77
CA GLY A 312 22.81 -16.07 6.44
C GLY A 312 23.59 -16.40 7.69
N GLY A 313 24.92 -16.33 7.62
CA GLY A 313 25.80 -16.48 8.78
C GLY A 313 25.42 -15.51 9.91
N LEU A 314 25.92 -14.28 9.85
CA LEU A 314 25.67 -13.26 10.88
C LEU A 314 24.96 -12.01 10.34
N TYR A 315 24.20 -12.19 9.27
CA TYR A 315 23.51 -11.13 8.55
C TYR A 315 22.25 -11.67 7.86
N ASN A 316 21.47 -10.78 7.26
CA ASN A 316 20.20 -11.12 6.64
C ASN A 316 20.02 -10.41 5.29
N LEU A 317 19.13 -10.99 4.50
CA LEU A 317 18.54 -10.39 3.31
C LEU A 317 17.01 -10.38 3.46
N ALA A 318 16.38 -9.34 2.91
CA ALA A 318 14.93 -9.28 2.70
C ALA A 318 14.63 -8.80 1.28
N LEU A 319 13.60 -9.38 0.66
CA LEU A 319 13.04 -8.90 -0.60
C LEU A 319 11.78 -8.09 -0.30
N SER A 320 11.86 -6.78 -0.52
CA SER A 320 10.75 -5.84 -0.34
C SER A 320 10.11 -5.51 -1.68
N GLN A 321 8.79 -5.62 -1.76
CA GLN A 321 7.98 -5.30 -2.94
C GLN A 321 6.73 -4.54 -2.47
N PRO A 322 6.72 -3.20 -2.58
CA PRO A 322 5.55 -2.42 -2.22
C PRO A 322 4.32 -2.83 -3.06
N SER A 323 3.14 -2.87 -2.44
CA SER A 323 1.88 -3.05 -3.15
C SER A 323 1.26 -1.70 -3.46
N THR A 324 0.91 -1.43 -4.71
CA THR A 324 0.07 -0.27 -5.04
C THR A 324 -1.40 -0.67 -4.99
N VAL A 325 -2.27 0.20 -4.44
CA VAL A 325 -3.72 0.00 -4.34
C VAL A 325 -4.45 1.14 -5.04
N GLY A 326 -5.45 0.82 -5.86
CA GLY A 326 -6.27 1.80 -6.55
C GLY A 326 -7.65 1.27 -6.91
N PHE A 327 -8.56 2.18 -7.27
CA PHE A 327 -9.84 1.84 -7.87
C PHE A 327 -9.64 1.15 -9.23
N THR A 328 -10.54 0.24 -9.54
CA THR A 328 -10.56 -0.46 -10.85
C THR A 328 -10.90 0.48 -12.02
N GLN A 329 -11.59 1.59 -11.74
CA GLN A 329 -12.09 2.52 -12.73
C GLN A 329 -11.94 3.96 -12.22
N ALA A 330 -11.70 4.91 -13.14
CA ALA A 330 -11.61 6.34 -12.82
C ALA A 330 -12.98 6.96 -12.52
N SER A 331 -14.04 6.40 -13.11
CA SER A 331 -15.40 6.84 -12.88
C SER A 331 -16.42 5.74 -13.11
N THR A 332 -17.62 5.93 -12.58
CA THR A 332 -18.80 5.11 -12.88
C THR A 332 -20.07 5.96 -12.83
N THR A 333 -21.15 5.46 -13.43
CA THR A 333 -22.47 6.10 -13.43
C THR A 333 -23.50 5.10 -12.94
N LEU A 334 -24.30 5.51 -11.97
CA LEU A 334 -25.33 4.70 -11.31
C LEU A 334 -26.67 5.44 -11.39
N GLY A 335 -27.77 4.71 -11.58
CA GLY A 335 -29.10 5.27 -11.32
C GLY A 335 -29.37 5.38 -9.83
N GLU A 336 -30.25 6.28 -9.41
CA GLU A 336 -30.71 6.39 -8.03
C GLU A 336 -31.34 5.09 -7.51
N GLU A 337 -31.94 4.30 -8.41
CA GLU A 337 -32.52 3.00 -8.12
C GLU A 337 -31.47 1.89 -7.86
N ALA A 338 -30.17 2.19 -8.00
CA ALA A 338 -29.10 1.20 -7.92
C ALA A 338 -28.93 0.58 -6.51
N GLY A 339 -29.40 1.25 -5.46
CA GLY A 339 -29.28 0.78 -4.09
C GLY A 339 -27.82 0.60 -3.65
N THR A 340 -27.48 -0.57 -3.09
CA THR A 340 -26.10 -0.86 -2.69
C THR A 340 -25.25 -1.39 -3.85
N VAL A 341 -24.24 -0.62 -4.25
CA VAL A 341 -23.30 -0.93 -5.32
C VAL A 341 -21.91 -1.21 -4.76
N GLN A 342 -21.21 -2.19 -5.34
CA GLN A 342 -19.83 -2.51 -4.99
C GLN A 342 -18.86 -1.71 -5.86
N VAL A 343 -18.01 -0.92 -5.21
CA VAL A 343 -16.91 -0.20 -5.83
C VAL A 343 -15.63 -1.01 -5.62
N SER A 344 -15.11 -1.61 -6.69
CA SER A 344 -13.97 -2.51 -6.62
C SER A 344 -12.62 -1.80 -6.67
N LEU A 345 -11.71 -2.26 -5.81
CA LEU A 345 -10.30 -1.91 -5.76
C LEU A 345 -9.45 -3.09 -6.20
N THR A 346 -8.27 -2.78 -6.73
CA THR A 346 -7.23 -3.74 -7.08
C THR A 346 -5.92 -3.40 -6.41
N ARG A 347 -5.08 -4.42 -6.20
CA ARG A 347 -3.69 -4.24 -5.77
C ARG A 347 -2.69 -5.07 -6.57
N THR A 348 -1.41 -4.67 -6.53
CA THR A 348 -0.36 -5.29 -7.36
C THR A 348 0.40 -6.43 -6.70
N VAL A 349 0.62 -6.40 -5.38
CA VAL A 349 1.36 -7.43 -4.64
C VAL A 349 0.44 -8.02 -3.56
N THR A 350 0.36 -9.35 -3.50
CA THR A 350 -0.57 -10.05 -2.60
C THR A 350 0.09 -10.79 -1.44
N ALA A 351 1.40 -10.67 -1.27
CA ALA A 351 2.16 -11.47 -0.31
C ALA A 351 1.87 -11.13 1.17
N PHE A 352 1.42 -9.91 1.45
CA PHE A 352 1.14 -9.43 2.81
C PHE A 352 -0.22 -8.74 2.89
N THR A 353 -0.70 -8.46 4.09
CA THR A 353 -1.92 -7.71 4.35
C THR A 353 -1.71 -6.24 3.99
N SER A 354 -2.56 -5.71 3.12
CA SER A 354 -2.57 -4.29 2.76
C SER A 354 -3.85 -3.65 3.24
N THR A 355 -3.77 -2.45 3.82
CA THR A 355 -4.96 -1.67 4.15
C THR A 355 -4.89 -0.27 3.56
N VAL A 356 -6.03 0.25 3.13
CA VAL A 356 -6.19 1.66 2.73
C VAL A 356 -7.46 2.23 3.35
N GLY A 357 -7.39 3.46 3.83
CA GLY A 357 -8.56 4.23 4.19
C GLY A 357 -9.30 4.70 2.95
N TYR A 358 -10.61 4.90 3.04
CA TYR A 358 -11.42 5.53 2.00
C TYR A 358 -12.40 6.53 2.58
N ALA A 359 -12.73 7.57 1.81
CA ALA A 359 -13.74 8.56 2.18
C ALA A 359 -14.33 9.24 0.94
N VAL A 360 -15.55 9.79 1.09
CA VAL A 360 -16.08 10.79 0.17
C VAL A 360 -15.43 12.13 0.49
N THR A 361 -14.80 12.78 -0.50
CA THR A 361 -14.04 14.03 -0.28
C THR A 361 -14.50 15.21 -1.13
N GLY A 362 -15.47 14.99 -2.00
CA GLY A 362 -16.04 16.02 -2.86
C GLY A 362 -17.22 15.48 -3.65
N GLY A 363 -17.86 16.36 -4.40
CA GLY A 363 -19.08 16.03 -5.11
C GLY A 363 -20.09 17.16 -5.08
N SER A 364 -21.11 17.05 -5.93
CA SER A 364 -22.37 17.78 -5.77
C SER A 364 -23.37 16.99 -4.92
N ALA A 365 -23.22 15.66 -4.84
CA ALA A 365 -24.13 14.80 -4.10
C ALA A 365 -24.09 15.12 -2.61
N ASP A 366 -25.26 15.31 -2.02
CA ASP A 366 -25.38 15.61 -0.62
C ASP A 366 -25.56 14.33 0.24
N GLY A 367 -25.71 14.49 1.56
CA GLY A 367 -25.78 13.36 2.48
C GLY A 367 -27.11 12.59 2.45
N SER A 368 -28.08 13.04 1.64
CA SER A 368 -29.39 12.42 1.42
C SER A 368 -29.28 11.24 0.45
N ASP A 369 -28.58 11.47 -0.67
CA ASP A 369 -28.67 10.61 -1.86
C ASP A 369 -27.61 9.52 -1.87
N VAL A 370 -26.49 9.79 -1.17
CA VAL A 370 -25.41 8.83 -1.06
C VAL A 370 -24.89 8.74 0.36
N THR A 371 -24.94 7.51 0.90
CA THR A 371 -24.36 7.20 2.20
C THR A 371 -23.13 6.31 2.03
N LEU A 372 -21.95 6.89 2.32
CA LEU A 372 -20.70 6.16 2.47
C LEU A 372 -19.84 6.77 3.60
N PRO A 373 -19.95 6.24 4.83
CA PRO A 373 -19.04 6.62 5.91
C PRO A 373 -17.59 6.31 5.56
N PRO A 374 -16.62 7.13 6.01
CA PRO A 374 -15.22 6.80 5.83
C PRO A 374 -14.88 5.49 6.53
N GLY A 375 -14.04 4.67 5.89
CA GLY A 375 -13.72 3.34 6.37
C GLY A 375 -12.33 2.89 5.98
N THR A 376 -12.03 1.62 6.22
CA THR A 376 -10.76 0.98 5.83
C THR A 376 -11.07 -0.30 5.09
N VAL A 377 -10.48 -0.44 3.90
CA VAL A 377 -10.46 -1.70 3.15
C VAL A 377 -9.22 -2.47 3.55
N SER A 378 -9.37 -3.77 3.79
CA SER A 378 -8.29 -4.70 4.09
C SER A 378 -8.22 -5.78 3.01
N PHE A 379 -7.01 -6.00 2.49
CA PHE A 379 -6.70 -7.11 1.60
C PHE A 379 -5.93 -8.16 2.39
N ALA A 380 -6.50 -9.35 2.56
CA ALA A 380 -5.78 -10.48 3.16
C ALA A 380 -4.66 -10.97 2.22
N PRO A 381 -3.60 -11.65 2.71
CA PRO A 381 -2.62 -12.27 1.82
C PRO A 381 -3.28 -13.18 0.78
N GLY A 382 -2.80 -13.13 -0.47
CA GLY A 382 -3.37 -13.81 -1.63
C GLY A 382 -4.55 -13.09 -2.30
N GLN A 383 -5.20 -12.14 -1.64
CA GLN A 383 -6.34 -11.41 -2.20
C GLN A 383 -5.89 -10.27 -3.12
N SER A 384 -6.34 -10.20 -4.38
CA SER A 384 -5.97 -9.14 -5.33
C SER A 384 -7.02 -8.03 -5.48
N THR A 385 -8.26 -8.28 -5.06
CA THR A 385 -9.40 -7.36 -5.17
C THR A 385 -10.16 -7.25 -3.86
N ALA A 386 -10.74 -6.09 -3.60
CA ALA A 386 -11.63 -5.85 -2.47
C ALA A 386 -12.66 -4.79 -2.86
N ASP A 387 -13.84 -4.82 -2.23
CA ASP A 387 -14.95 -3.94 -2.58
C ASP A 387 -15.31 -2.99 -1.44
N ILE A 388 -15.76 -1.80 -1.80
CA ILE A 388 -16.42 -0.83 -0.91
C ILE A 388 -17.91 -0.84 -1.25
N ALA A 389 -18.76 -1.03 -0.25
CA ALA A 389 -20.21 -0.94 -0.41
C ALA A 389 -20.66 0.53 -0.35
N LEU A 390 -21.04 1.08 -1.51
CA LEU A 390 -21.67 2.39 -1.66
C LEU A 390 -23.18 2.22 -1.66
N THR A 391 -23.91 2.96 -0.83
CA THR A 391 -25.39 2.93 -0.88
C THR A 391 -25.90 4.22 -1.48
N VAL A 392 -26.65 4.07 -2.58
CA VAL A 392 -27.43 5.13 -3.23
C VAL A 392 -28.87 5.04 -2.72
N THR A 393 -29.44 6.18 -2.35
CA THR A 393 -30.82 6.32 -1.90
C THR A 393 -31.66 6.81 -3.08
N ASP A 394 -32.67 6.03 -3.45
CA ASP A 394 -33.72 6.47 -4.38
C ASP A 394 -34.74 7.27 -3.57
N ASP A 395 -34.91 8.54 -3.88
CA ASP A 395 -35.89 9.41 -3.23
C ASP A 395 -37.01 9.80 -4.22
N GLY A 396 -37.73 10.89 -3.99
CA GLY A 396 -38.80 11.34 -4.88
C GLY A 396 -38.66 12.81 -5.28
N LEU A 397 -37.46 13.35 -5.08
CA LEU A 397 -37.10 14.74 -5.29
C LEU A 397 -36.26 14.86 -6.55
N ARG A 398 -36.68 15.79 -7.40
CA ARG A 398 -35.92 16.11 -8.60
C ARG A 398 -34.74 17.04 -8.27
N GLU A 399 -33.54 16.48 -8.27
CA GLU A 399 -32.31 17.19 -7.88
C GLU A 399 -31.30 17.30 -9.04
N GLY A 400 -31.50 16.52 -10.12
CA GLY A 400 -30.63 16.44 -11.29
C GLY A 400 -29.36 15.61 -11.04
N ASP A 401 -28.62 15.27 -12.10
CA ASP A 401 -27.43 14.41 -11.98
C ASP A 401 -26.40 14.97 -10.98
N GLU A 402 -25.97 14.09 -10.07
CA GLU A 402 -25.03 14.42 -9.02
C GLU A 402 -23.72 13.66 -9.16
N THR A 403 -22.69 14.17 -8.52
CA THR A 403 -21.37 13.53 -8.51
C THR A 403 -20.84 13.41 -7.09
N LEU A 404 -20.05 12.37 -6.84
CA LEU A 404 -19.21 12.26 -5.66
C LEU A 404 -17.82 11.75 -6.02
N THR A 405 -16.84 12.18 -5.24
CA THR A 405 -15.45 11.80 -5.40
C THR A 405 -15.03 10.93 -4.22
N LEU A 406 -14.79 9.65 -4.49
CA LEU A 406 -14.18 8.71 -3.57
C LEU A 406 -12.67 8.84 -3.63
N THR A 407 -12.00 8.92 -2.48
CA THR A 407 -10.53 8.94 -2.41
C THR A 407 -10.00 7.92 -1.43
N LEU A 408 -8.86 7.35 -1.78
CA LEU A 408 -8.08 6.46 -0.93
C LEU A 408 -7.06 7.25 -0.11
N SER A 409 -6.79 6.80 1.10
CA SER A 409 -5.87 7.44 2.05
C SER A 409 -5.21 6.42 2.98
N THR A 410 -4.29 6.88 3.84
CA THR A 410 -3.69 6.10 4.95
C THR A 410 -3.31 4.65 4.59
N PRO A 411 -2.46 4.42 3.58
CA PRO A 411 -2.00 3.07 3.27
C PRO A 411 -1.16 2.49 4.42
N SER A 412 -1.27 1.18 4.64
CA SER A 412 -0.40 0.47 5.61
C SER A 412 1.06 0.43 5.15
N PRO A 413 2.03 0.15 6.05
CA PRO A 413 3.43 -0.04 5.65
C PRO A 413 3.58 -1.05 4.51
N GLY A 414 4.41 -0.72 3.52
CA GLY A 414 4.58 -1.55 2.32
C GLY A 414 3.46 -1.42 1.30
N THR A 415 2.44 -0.59 1.57
CA THR A 415 1.37 -0.28 0.64
C THR A 415 1.49 1.18 0.19
N GLU A 416 1.23 1.43 -1.08
CA GLU A 416 1.23 2.74 -1.70
C GLU A 416 -0.10 2.98 -2.42
N LEU A 417 -0.49 4.23 -2.56
CA LEU A 417 -1.65 4.58 -3.39
C LEU A 417 -1.23 4.58 -4.85
N GLY A 418 -1.93 3.80 -5.67
CA GLY A 418 -1.74 3.75 -7.11
C GLY A 418 -2.23 5.02 -7.81
N PRO A 419 -2.05 5.10 -9.14
CA PRO A 419 -2.46 6.28 -9.92
C PRO A 419 -3.98 6.50 -9.92
N GLN A 420 -4.78 5.46 -9.69
CA GLN A 420 -6.23 5.52 -9.54
C GLN A 420 -6.63 5.57 -8.06
N SER A 421 -6.10 6.52 -7.31
CA SER A 421 -6.40 6.71 -5.88
C SER A 421 -7.66 7.54 -5.62
N ALA A 422 -8.29 8.05 -6.68
CA ALA A 422 -9.56 8.75 -6.65
C ALA A 422 -10.46 8.22 -7.77
N MET A 423 -11.77 8.19 -7.51
CA MET A 423 -12.80 7.79 -8.46
C MET A 423 -14.01 8.72 -8.36
N THR A 424 -14.58 9.09 -9.51
CA THR A 424 -15.83 9.87 -9.58
C THR A 424 -17.02 8.95 -9.80
N VAL A 425 -18.01 8.96 -8.91
CA VAL A 425 -19.31 8.31 -9.13
C VAL A 425 -20.31 9.38 -9.53
N THR A 426 -21.02 9.17 -10.64
CA THR A 426 -22.14 10.00 -11.06
C THR A 426 -23.44 9.27 -10.73
N VAL A 427 -24.36 9.93 -10.05
CA VAL A 427 -25.70 9.42 -9.74
C VAL A 427 -26.68 10.15 -10.66
N THR A 428 -27.46 9.41 -11.44
CA THR A 428 -28.42 9.99 -12.39
C THR A 428 -29.82 10.01 -11.81
N ASP A 429 -30.44 11.18 -11.88
CA ASP A 429 -31.79 11.48 -11.41
C ASP A 429 -32.84 10.77 -12.29
N ASN A 430 -33.68 9.93 -11.66
CA ASN A 430 -34.73 9.19 -12.37
C ASN A 430 -36.12 9.86 -12.23
N ASP A 431 -36.23 10.96 -11.48
CA ASP A 431 -37.50 11.58 -11.14
C ASP A 431 -38.08 12.49 -12.23
N SER A 432 -39.35 12.25 -12.53
CA SER A 432 -40.10 13.04 -13.51
C SER A 432 -40.66 14.33 -12.90
N PRO A 433 -40.73 15.45 -13.66
CA PRO A 433 -41.34 16.67 -13.15
C PRO A 433 -42.79 16.43 -12.74
N ALA A 434 -43.16 16.91 -11.55
CA ALA A 434 -44.54 16.85 -11.06
C ALA A 434 -45.51 17.37 -12.14
N SER A 435 -46.52 16.56 -12.46
CA SER A 435 -47.55 16.92 -13.44
C SER A 435 -48.19 18.26 -13.04
N PRO A 436 -48.36 19.23 -13.96
CA PRO A 436 -48.93 20.52 -13.61
C PRO A 436 -50.41 20.34 -13.24
N GLY A 437 -50.67 20.25 -11.94
CA GLY A 437 -52.02 20.29 -11.38
C GLY A 437 -52.75 21.54 -11.87
N THR A 438 -53.94 21.34 -12.45
CA THR A 438 -54.80 22.39 -13.01
C THR A 438 -55.10 23.51 -12.00
N ALA A 439 -54.53 24.69 -12.23
CA ALA A 439 -54.87 25.92 -11.50
C ALA A 439 -56.13 26.61 -12.09
N PRO A 440 -57.04 27.18 -11.27
CA PRO A 440 -58.24 27.87 -11.76
C PRO A 440 -57.90 29.23 -12.39
N LYS A 441 -58.70 29.61 -13.41
CA LYS A 441 -58.53 30.80 -14.27
C LYS A 441 -58.71 32.12 -13.51
N ALA A 442 -57.75 33.05 -13.65
CA ALA A 442 -57.74 34.37 -13.01
C ALA A 442 -58.65 35.44 -13.69
N PRO A 443 -59.23 36.40 -12.95
CA PRO A 443 -59.94 37.55 -13.53
C PRO A 443 -59.02 38.75 -13.85
N LYS A 444 -59.49 39.60 -14.78
CA LYS A 444 -58.79 40.67 -15.51
C LYS A 444 -58.54 41.94 -14.67
N ALA A 445 -57.38 42.58 -14.84
CA ALA A 445 -56.94 43.80 -14.12
C ALA A 445 -57.35 45.14 -14.80
N PRO A 446 -57.62 46.23 -14.05
CA PRO A 446 -57.69 47.60 -14.57
C PRO A 446 -56.36 48.38 -14.46
N LYS A 447 -56.16 49.32 -15.40
CA LYS A 447 -54.96 50.15 -15.65
C LYS A 447 -54.84 51.40 -14.75
N VAL A 448 -53.60 51.83 -14.46
CA VAL A 448 -53.22 53.20 -14.01
C VAL A 448 -51.95 53.67 -14.77
N PRO A 449 -51.77 54.99 -15.08
CA PRO A 449 -50.88 55.50 -16.16
C PRO A 449 -49.47 55.97 -15.74
N LYS A 450 -48.59 56.12 -16.76
CA LYS A 450 -47.21 56.67 -16.76
C LYS A 450 -47.15 58.19 -16.56
N VAL A 451 -46.06 58.74 -15.99
CA VAL A 451 -45.15 59.76 -16.58
C VAL A 451 -43.77 59.76 -15.86
N ASP A 452 -42.75 60.06 -16.66
CA ASP A 452 -41.27 59.99 -16.55
C ASP A 452 -40.57 60.91 -15.53
N THR A 453 -39.31 60.59 -15.16
CA THR A 453 -38.10 61.33 -15.61
C THR A 453 -36.79 60.71 -15.08
N LEU A 454 -35.85 60.64 -16.02
CA LEU A 454 -34.43 60.26 -16.01
C LEU A 454 -33.54 61.15 -15.12
N ILE A 455 -32.65 60.57 -14.31
CA ILE A 455 -31.34 61.19 -13.98
C ILE A 455 -30.22 60.20 -14.27
N ARG A 456 -29.31 60.66 -15.14
CA ARG A 456 -28.06 60.04 -15.54
C ARG A 456 -27.11 59.90 -14.35
N THR A 457 -26.39 58.79 -14.25
CA THR A 457 -25.04 58.79 -13.69
C THR A 457 -24.06 58.36 -14.77
N SER A 458 -23.30 59.34 -15.23
CA SER A 458 -22.16 59.21 -16.13
C SER A 458 -21.07 58.30 -15.55
N GLY A 459 -20.48 57.46 -16.39
CA GLY A 459 -19.15 56.91 -16.16
C GLY A 459 -19.09 55.39 -16.17
N SER A 460 -18.58 54.85 -17.28
CA SER A 460 -17.87 53.58 -17.44
C SER A 460 -18.07 52.47 -16.38
N GLY A 461 -18.75 51.39 -16.79
CA GLY A 461 -18.29 50.02 -16.58
C GLY A 461 -18.45 49.37 -15.19
N TYR A 462 -18.86 48.11 -15.24
CA TYR A 462 -18.73 47.03 -14.23
C TYR A 462 -19.89 46.85 -13.23
N THR A 463 -20.67 45.80 -13.50
CA THR A 463 -21.64 45.09 -12.66
C THR A 463 -20.93 43.94 -11.90
N GLY A 464 -21.23 43.77 -10.62
CA GLY A 464 -20.82 42.61 -9.82
C GLY A 464 -21.77 42.44 -8.61
N ASP A 465 -22.14 41.20 -8.31
CA ASP A 465 -23.23 40.83 -7.40
C ASP A 465 -22.92 41.09 -5.91
N ASN A 466 -23.91 41.60 -5.16
CA ASN A 466 -23.85 41.71 -3.70
C ASN A 466 -24.33 40.39 -3.07
N LEU A 467 -23.55 39.79 -2.17
CA LEU A 467 -23.96 38.62 -1.38
C LEU A 467 -24.90 39.04 -0.23
N TYR A 468 -26.13 38.55 -0.22
CA TYR A 468 -27.06 38.68 0.91
C TYR A 468 -27.51 37.28 1.35
N GLY A 469 -27.06 36.81 2.52
CA GLY A 469 -27.52 35.56 3.12
C GLY A 469 -27.88 35.73 4.60
N ARG A 470 -28.99 35.12 5.03
CA ARG A 470 -29.37 34.93 6.45
C ARG A 470 -29.38 33.42 6.69
N THR A 471 -28.48 32.89 7.53
CA THR A 471 -28.67 31.70 8.40
C THR A 471 -27.38 31.32 9.12
N SER A 472 -27.54 30.54 10.19
CA SER A 472 -26.53 30.01 11.11
C SER A 472 -25.66 28.92 10.48
N ALA A 473 -24.34 29.04 10.69
CA ALA A 473 -23.32 27.98 10.64
C ALA A 473 -22.66 27.51 9.32
N ALA A 474 -22.86 28.14 8.16
CA ALA A 474 -22.12 27.78 6.93
C ALA A 474 -21.01 28.79 6.56
N ALA A 475 -19.82 28.28 6.21
CA ALA A 475 -18.74 29.09 5.62
C ALA A 475 -19.17 29.63 4.24
N GLN A 476 -18.93 30.92 3.96
CA GLN A 476 -19.26 31.54 2.67
C GLN A 476 -17.99 32.02 1.96
N THR A 477 -17.91 31.77 0.64
CA THR A 477 -16.83 32.23 -0.24
C THR A 477 -17.42 33.08 -1.37
N ALA A 478 -16.83 34.25 -1.64
CA ALA A 478 -17.18 35.07 -2.79
C ALA A 478 -15.95 35.34 -3.66
N THR A 479 -16.13 35.29 -4.97
CA THR A 479 -15.04 35.37 -5.96
C THR A 479 -15.30 36.47 -6.96
N ALA A 480 -14.31 37.32 -7.25
CA ALA A 480 -14.42 38.38 -8.26
C ALA A 480 -13.31 38.26 -9.33
N THR A 481 -13.71 38.41 -10.59
CA THR A 481 -12.82 38.43 -11.77
C THR A 481 -12.48 39.88 -12.13
N VAL A 482 -11.21 40.19 -12.42
CA VAL A 482 -10.76 41.56 -12.68
C VAL A 482 -10.18 41.68 -14.08
N HIS A 483 -10.72 42.56 -14.91
CA HIS A 483 -10.13 42.97 -16.19
C HIS A 483 -9.48 44.36 -16.05
N ARG A 484 -8.26 44.53 -16.59
CA ARG A 484 -7.63 45.84 -16.75
C ARG A 484 -7.98 46.35 -18.15
N ASP A 485 -8.97 47.23 -18.27
CA ASP A 485 -9.19 47.98 -19.51
C ASP A 485 -8.25 49.19 -19.55
N LEU A 486 -7.33 49.20 -20.51
CA LEU A 486 -6.67 50.42 -20.96
C LEU A 486 -7.55 51.04 -22.06
N GLY A 487 -8.50 51.90 -21.68
CA GLY A 487 -8.86 53.00 -22.58
C GLY A 487 -7.60 53.88 -22.71
N VAL A 488 -7.15 54.32 -23.88
CA VAL A 488 -7.90 54.97 -24.96
C VAL A 488 -7.14 54.86 -26.30
N ALA A 489 -7.91 54.90 -27.38
CA ALA A 489 -7.55 55.19 -28.76
C ALA A 489 -6.61 56.40 -28.93
N GLY A 490 -5.89 56.42 -30.06
CA GLY A 490 -4.69 57.23 -30.27
C GLY A 490 -4.86 58.74 -30.25
N HIS A 491 -3.75 59.42 -29.94
CA HIS A 491 -3.16 60.58 -30.63
C HIS A 491 -1.75 60.80 -30.05
N ALA A 492 -0.84 61.31 -30.89
CA ALA A 492 0.60 61.40 -30.64
C ALA A 492 0.98 62.26 -29.43
N GLY A 493 2.00 61.82 -28.68
CA GLY A 493 2.64 62.58 -27.62
C GLY A 493 2.89 61.72 -26.38
N ALA A 494 4.16 61.40 -26.13
CA ALA A 494 4.58 60.76 -24.91
C ALA A 494 4.22 61.67 -23.71
N VAL A 495 3.20 61.28 -22.95
CA VAL A 495 2.98 61.78 -21.60
C VAL A 495 3.00 60.57 -20.68
N ALA A 496 4.06 60.49 -19.86
CA ALA A 496 4.13 59.60 -18.72
C ALA A 496 3.04 60.01 -17.72
N LEU A 497 1.82 59.53 -17.93
CA LEU A 497 0.76 59.62 -16.93
C LEU A 497 1.11 58.61 -15.83
N GLY A 498 1.63 59.17 -14.73
CA GLY A 498 2.13 58.44 -13.58
C GLY A 498 1.22 57.29 -13.17
N ARG A 499 1.86 56.17 -12.86
CA ARG A 499 1.22 54.92 -12.43
C ARG A 499 0.32 55.19 -11.21
N ARG A 500 -0.98 55.41 -11.45
CA ARG A 500 -1.96 55.57 -10.37
C ARG A 500 -2.45 54.18 -9.92
N PRO A 501 -2.59 53.94 -8.59
CA PRO A 501 -3.17 52.70 -8.08
C PRO A 501 -4.57 52.47 -8.66
N VAL A 502 -4.85 51.26 -9.15
CA VAL A 502 -6.22 50.86 -9.49
C VAL A 502 -6.91 50.48 -8.18
N SER A 503 -8.00 51.16 -7.84
CA SER A 503 -8.81 50.82 -6.68
C SER A 503 -9.75 49.68 -7.04
N LEU A 504 -9.60 48.51 -6.41
CA LEU A 504 -10.68 47.53 -6.42
C LEU A 504 -11.84 48.05 -5.57
N ARG A 505 -13.08 47.89 -6.08
CA ARG A 505 -14.31 48.41 -5.46
C ARG A 505 -14.52 47.80 -4.06
N THR A 506 -15.26 48.53 -3.23
CA THR A 506 -15.52 48.22 -1.82
C THR A 506 -16.42 46.99 -1.68
N PHE A 507 -16.06 46.03 -0.82
CA PHE A 507 -16.94 44.91 -0.46
C PHE A 507 -17.55 45.12 0.94
N TYR A 508 -18.81 44.72 1.10
CA TYR A 508 -19.53 44.72 2.38
C TYR A 508 -19.80 43.28 2.80
N VAL A 509 -19.34 42.87 3.99
CA VAL A 509 -19.70 41.58 4.58
C VAL A 509 -20.56 41.83 5.82
N ARG A 510 -21.71 41.15 5.92
CA ARG A 510 -22.60 41.19 7.09
C ARG A 510 -22.62 39.81 7.74
N ILE A 511 -22.11 39.71 8.97
CA ILE A 511 -22.08 38.47 9.75
C ILE A 511 -23.14 38.58 10.85
N ALA A 512 -24.08 37.63 10.92
CA ALA A 512 -24.95 37.45 12.09
C ALA A 512 -24.29 36.42 13.00
N ASN A 513 -24.14 36.75 14.28
CA ASN A 513 -23.50 35.90 15.28
C ASN A 513 -24.42 35.85 16.51
N ASP A 514 -24.97 34.68 16.82
CA ASP A 514 -25.77 34.37 18.01
C ASP A 514 -24.92 33.86 19.19
N GLY A 515 -23.61 33.75 19.01
CA GLY A 515 -22.67 33.35 20.05
C GLY A 515 -21.45 32.70 19.44
N THR A 516 -20.32 33.40 19.50
CA THR A 516 -18.99 32.99 19.02
C THR A 516 -18.81 32.79 17.50
N ALA A 517 -18.59 33.89 16.77
CA ALA A 517 -17.99 33.87 15.44
C ALA A 517 -16.83 34.87 15.35
N ARG A 518 -15.72 34.41 14.79
CA ARG A 518 -14.52 35.20 14.41
C ARG A 518 -14.38 35.12 12.89
N ALA A 519 -13.87 36.17 12.25
CA ALA A 519 -13.64 36.21 10.79
C ALA A 519 -12.16 36.45 10.48
N THR A 520 -11.60 35.72 9.51
CA THR A 520 -10.22 35.88 9.05
C THR A 520 -10.16 36.08 7.53
N ILE A 521 -9.19 36.86 7.07
CA ILE A 521 -8.86 37.09 5.65
C ILE A 521 -7.35 36.87 5.51
N THR A 522 -6.85 36.13 4.53
CA THR A 522 -5.39 35.85 4.36
C THR A 522 -5.07 35.62 2.89
N VAL A 523 -3.81 35.70 2.42
CA VAL A 523 -3.38 35.53 1.01
C VAL A 523 -2.13 34.66 0.87
N LYS A 524 -2.10 33.68 -0.08
CA LYS A 524 -0.96 32.83 -0.46
C LYS A 524 -0.96 32.38 -1.94
N GLY A 525 0.20 32.60 -2.57
CA GLY A 525 0.57 32.17 -3.92
C GLY A 525 1.76 33.02 -4.39
N GLY A 526 2.98 32.56 -4.12
CA GLY A 526 4.22 33.34 -4.36
C GLY A 526 4.43 34.51 -3.39
N ALA A 527 5.65 35.05 -3.35
CA ALA A 527 5.97 36.24 -2.53
C ALA A 527 4.96 37.36 -2.83
N ALA A 528 4.27 37.86 -1.80
CA ALA A 528 3.42 39.04 -1.94
C ALA A 528 4.30 40.18 -2.49
N PRO A 529 3.97 40.78 -3.64
CA PRO A 529 4.76 41.89 -4.15
C PRO A 529 4.81 42.98 -3.07
N SER A 530 6.01 43.43 -2.74
CA SER A 530 6.25 44.47 -1.73
C SER A 530 5.40 45.69 -2.06
N GLY A 531 4.33 45.96 -1.30
CA GLY A 531 3.47 47.12 -1.53
C GLY A 531 1.95 46.94 -1.30
N LEU A 532 1.45 45.71 -1.10
CA LEU A 532 0.01 45.50 -0.83
C LEU A 532 -0.41 46.11 0.53
N ARG A 533 -1.44 46.98 0.53
CA ARG A 533 -2.01 47.56 1.77
C ARG A 533 -3.51 47.29 1.86
N VAL A 534 -3.96 46.84 3.03
CA VAL A 534 -5.38 46.56 3.33
C VAL A 534 -5.84 47.50 4.43
N ARG A 535 -7.00 48.16 4.24
CA ARG A 535 -7.63 49.00 5.26
C ARG A 535 -8.96 48.41 5.72
N TYR A 536 -9.24 48.52 7.01
CA TYR A 536 -10.44 48.02 7.68
C TYR A 536 -11.13 49.12 8.48
N TYR A 537 -12.45 49.00 8.63
CA TYR A 537 -13.28 49.90 9.43
C TYR A 537 -14.21 49.11 10.37
N ALA A 538 -14.13 49.37 11.68
CA ALA A 538 -15.24 49.11 12.61
C ALA A 538 -15.48 50.30 13.52
N GLY A 539 -16.62 50.97 13.34
CA GLY A 539 -16.96 52.15 14.14
C GLY A 539 -16.07 53.37 13.86
N ARG A 540 -15.99 54.30 14.83
CA ARG A 540 -15.35 55.63 14.72
C ARG A 540 -13.81 55.62 14.91
N SER A 541 -13.16 54.46 14.94
CA SER A 541 -11.71 54.36 15.15
C SER A 541 -11.03 53.78 13.92
N ASN A 542 -10.06 54.53 13.39
CA ASN A 542 -9.22 54.10 12.28
C ASN A 542 -8.14 53.14 12.80
N VAL A 543 -8.05 51.93 12.25
CA VAL A 543 -6.87 51.07 12.44
C VAL A 543 -6.30 50.76 11.06
N THR A 544 -5.10 51.25 10.80
CA THR A 544 -4.35 50.95 9.58
C THR A 544 -3.34 49.86 9.90
N ALA A 545 -3.43 48.71 9.23
CA ALA A 545 -2.44 47.64 9.38
C ALA A 545 -1.72 47.42 8.03
N ALA A 546 -0.39 47.35 8.07
CA ALA A 546 0.41 46.98 6.91
C ALA A 546 0.56 45.46 6.88
N LEU A 547 0.38 44.82 5.72
CA LEU A 547 0.77 43.42 5.56
C LEU A 547 2.29 43.33 5.58
N ARG A 548 2.83 42.70 6.63
CA ARG A 548 4.17 42.09 6.56
C ARG A 548 3.94 40.59 6.39
N SER A 549 4.75 39.99 5.52
CA SER A 549 4.72 38.64 4.98
C SER A 549 3.98 37.53 5.77
N ALA A 550 3.33 36.65 5.01
CA ALA A 550 2.88 35.28 5.32
C ALA A 550 1.78 35.05 6.38
N ASP A 551 1.53 35.95 7.34
CA ASP A 551 0.71 35.59 8.52
C ASP A 551 -0.72 36.18 8.60
N GLY A 552 -1.18 36.87 7.55
CA GLY A 552 -2.56 37.38 7.48
C GLY A 552 -2.89 38.49 8.49
N LEU A 553 -4.10 39.05 8.40
CA LEU A 553 -4.59 40.14 9.27
C LEU A 553 -5.50 39.57 10.37
N ARG A 554 -5.22 39.89 11.65
CA ARG A 554 -6.04 39.48 12.80
C ARG A 554 -6.77 40.67 13.41
N VAL A 555 -8.08 40.55 13.66
CA VAL A 555 -8.90 41.61 14.30
C VAL A 555 -9.81 41.02 15.37
N LYS A 556 -9.80 41.62 16.57
CA LYS A 556 -10.69 41.24 17.69
C LYS A 556 -11.94 42.13 17.69
N LEU A 557 -13.13 41.54 17.76
CA LEU A 557 -14.41 42.26 17.88
C LEU A 557 -14.98 42.07 19.29
N ALA A 558 -15.54 43.12 19.88
CA ALA A 558 -16.22 43.06 21.16
C ALA A 558 -17.63 42.45 21.02
N ALA A 559 -18.08 41.71 22.04
CA ALA A 559 -19.38 41.04 22.05
C ALA A 559 -20.55 42.05 21.97
N GLY A 560 -21.59 41.71 21.19
CA GLY A 560 -22.88 42.43 21.19
C GLY A 560 -23.06 43.60 20.21
N ALA A 561 -22.14 43.84 19.25
CA ALA A 561 -22.29 44.95 18.30
C ALA A 561 -22.72 44.50 16.89
N HIS A 562 -23.90 44.95 16.42
CA HIS A 562 -24.31 44.84 15.01
C HIS A 562 -23.48 45.78 14.13
N ARG A 563 -22.50 45.29 13.34
CA ARG A 563 -21.74 46.20 12.45
C ARG A 563 -21.38 45.58 11.09
N ARG A 564 -21.60 46.37 10.03
CA ARG A 564 -21.12 46.12 8.65
C ARG A 564 -19.58 46.19 8.65
N ILE A 565 -18.92 45.18 8.11
CA ILE A 565 -17.46 45.18 7.94
C ILE A 565 -17.17 45.65 6.51
N ARG A 566 -16.38 46.72 6.38
CA ARG A 566 -15.92 47.27 5.09
C ARG A 566 -14.45 46.91 4.90
N ILE A 567 -14.12 46.23 3.81
CA ILE A 567 -12.75 45.85 3.44
C ILE A 567 -12.37 46.58 2.15
N GLN A 568 -11.28 47.35 2.18
CA GLN A 568 -10.71 48.01 1.00
C GLN A 568 -9.31 47.45 0.72
N MET A 569 -9.12 46.93 -0.50
CA MET A 569 -7.83 46.47 -1.02
C MET A 569 -7.25 47.52 -1.99
N LEU A 570 -6.00 47.95 -1.79
CA LEU A 570 -5.25 48.76 -2.75
C LEU A 570 -4.16 47.91 -3.41
N ILE A 571 -4.12 47.91 -4.74
CA ILE A 571 -3.06 47.28 -5.54
C ILE A 571 -2.00 48.34 -5.87
N SER A 572 -0.73 48.03 -5.59
CA SER A 572 0.40 48.92 -5.89
C SER A 572 0.54 49.15 -7.40
N PRO A 573 0.95 50.35 -7.84
CA PRO A 573 1.23 50.63 -9.26
C PRO A 573 2.34 49.76 -9.89
N ASP A 574 3.06 48.98 -9.09
CA ASP A 574 4.24 48.21 -9.49
C ASP A 574 3.90 46.77 -9.95
N ILE A 575 2.61 46.38 -9.94
CA ILE A 575 2.15 45.07 -10.43
C ILE A 575 1.90 45.11 -11.95
N GLU A 576 2.54 44.18 -12.66
CA GLU A 576 2.52 44.04 -14.12
C GLU A 576 1.11 43.77 -14.68
N ILE A 577 0.78 44.35 -15.83
CA ILE A 577 -0.54 44.22 -16.47
C ILE A 577 -0.76 42.77 -16.90
N GLY A 578 -1.88 42.15 -16.47
CA GLY A 578 -2.26 40.78 -16.82
C GLY A 578 -1.83 39.69 -15.82
N SER A 579 -1.15 40.05 -14.72
CA SER A 579 -0.58 39.09 -13.76
C SER A 579 -1.53 38.64 -12.62
N VAL A 580 -2.75 39.17 -12.56
CA VAL A 580 -3.75 38.83 -11.52
C VAL A 580 -5.10 38.61 -12.20
N LYS A 581 -5.56 37.35 -12.27
CA LYS A 581 -6.84 37.00 -12.93
C LYS A 581 -8.04 36.96 -12.00
N GLN A 582 -7.86 36.61 -10.73
CA GLN A 582 -8.96 36.40 -9.78
C GLN A 582 -8.54 36.69 -8.34
N VAL A 583 -9.46 37.22 -7.53
CA VAL A 583 -9.28 37.39 -6.07
C VAL A 583 -10.52 36.82 -5.36
N ALA A 584 -10.31 35.88 -4.44
CA ALA A 584 -11.36 35.25 -3.64
C ALA A 584 -11.22 35.61 -2.17
N VAL A 585 -12.33 35.84 -1.46
CA VAL A 585 -12.36 36.07 0.00
C VAL A 585 -13.34 35.08 0.62
N SER A 586 -12.90 34.32 1.63
CA SER A 586 -13.72 33.35 2.36
C SER A 586 -13.68 33.59 3.87
N ALA A 587 -14.72 33.14 4.58
CA ALA A 587 -14.78 33.12 6.04
C ALA A 587 -15.37 31.79 6.55
N ALA A 588 -14.78 31.20 7.60
CA ALA A 588 -15.22 29.94 8.21
C ALA A 588 -15.14 29.99 9.76
N PRO A 589 -16.00 29.25 10.50
CA PRO A 589 -15.88 29.06 11.96
C PRO A 589 -14.70 28.12 12.33
N ALA A 590 -14.08 28.31 13.49
CA ALA A 590 -13.01 27.42 13.99
C ALA A 590 -13.60 26.24 14.80
N GLY A 591 -13.33 25.01 14.38
CA GLY A 591 -13.86 23.77 14.96
C GLY A 591 -13.06 23.17 16.12
N ASP A 592 -12.37 23.96 16.96
CA ASP A 592 -11.66 23.42 18.13
C ASP A 592 -12.10 24.11 19.44
N ALA A 593 -12.71 23.34 20.34
CA ALA A 593 -13.30 23.81 21.59
C ALA A 593 -12.30 24.16 22.70
N ALA A 594 -10.98 24.14 22.46
CA ALA A 594 -9.98 24.33 23.52
C ALA A 594 -8.93 25.43 23.28
N GLN A 595 -9.03 26.23 22.20
CA GLN A 595 -8.27 27.49 22.07
C GLN A 595 -9.16 28.65 21.61
N ALA A 596 -9.77 29.32 22.58
CA ALA A 596 -10.42 30.59 22.37
C ALA A 596 -9.39 31.72 22.15
N ASP A 597 -8.96 32.00 20.91
CA ASP A 597 -8.64 33.36 20.38
C ASP A 597 -7.90 33.39 19.03
N THR A 598 -8.19 32.49 18.08
CA THR A 598 -7.69 32.69 16.69
C THR A 598 -8.54 31.99 15.62
N VAL A 599 -8.71 32.61 14.45
CA VAL A 599 -9.18 31.97 13.20
C VAL A 599 -8.09 32.20 12.14
N ARG A 600 -7.84 31.22 11.27
CA ARG A 600 -6.85 31.28 10.15
C ARG A 600 -7.61 31.32 8.81
N ALA A 601 -7.08 31.99 7.77
CA ALA A 601 -7.66 31.95 6.41
C ALA A 601 -6.56 31.86 5.31
N ALA A 602 -6.94 31.89 4.02
CA ALA A 602 -6.05 31.96 2.82
C ALA A 602 -6.73 32.73 1.63
N VAL A 603 -5.98 33.20 0.61
CA VAL A 603 -6.44 33.84 -0.66
C VAL A 603 -5.49 33.34 -1.74
N HIS A 604 -5.99 32.85 -2.86
CA HIS A 604 -5.16 32.47 -3.99
C HIS A 604 -5.01 33.63 -4.98
N VAL A 605 -3.80 33.81 -5.53
CA VAL A 605 -3.55 34.62 -6.73
C VAL A 605 -3.16 33.65 -7.84
N ILE A 606 -4.02 33.49 -8.83
CA ILE A 606 -3.73 32.70 -10.03
C ILE A 606 -3.17 33.66 -11.09
N ARG A 607 -1.96 33.38 -11.58
CA ARG A 607 -1.37 34.09 -12.72
C ARG A 607 -2.05 33.69 -14.03
#